data_AF-A0A930W4C2-F1
#
_entry.id   AF-A0A930W4C2-F1
#
_cell.length_a   1.000
_cell.length_b   1.000
_cell.length_c   1.000
_cell.angle_alpha   90.00
_cell.angle_beta   90.00
_cell.angle_gamma   90.00
#
_symmetry.space_group_name_H-M   'P 1'
#
loop_
_entity.id
_entity.type
_entity.pdbx_description
1 polymer ?
#
loop_
_entity_poly.entity_id
_entity_poly.type
_entity_poly.pdbx_seq_one_letter_code
_entity_poly.pdbx_strand_id
1 'polypeptide(L)'
;MPQYKSDIEIAQETPMLPIVDVARRAGIREDLLEPYGRYKAKVNSRLLADTPERGKLVLVTAINPTPAGEGKTTTSVGLADALNQAGHKAMLALREPSLGPVFGIKGGAAGGGYAQVVPMEDINLHFTGDFHAISAANNLCAAMLDNHIKQGNELGIDPRRVVWKRCVDMNDRQLRHVVDGLGGIADGMPREDGFDITVASEVMAVFCLASGISDLKERLSKMIVAYTFDRRPVTVHDIHAEGAMTALLKDALLPNLVQTLEHTPALVHGGPFANIAHGCNSVEATKTALCLADYVITEAGFGADLGAEKFLDIKCRKSGLFPNAVVL
;
A
#
# COMPACT_ATOMS: atom_id res chain seq x y z
N MET A 1 -31.31 -20.86 15.13
CA MET A 1 -29.94 -20.30 15.04
C MET A 1 -30.07 -18.86 14.57
N PRO A 2 -29.37 -17.88 15.14
CA PRO A 2 -29.38 -16.53 14.60
C PRO A 2 -28.88 -16.58 13.15
N GLN A 3 -29.65 -16.04 12.22
CA GLN A 3 -29.28 -15.96 10.82
C GLN A 3 -28.37 -14.74 10.65
N TYR A 4 -27.06 -14.95 10.75
CA TYR A 4 -26.08 -13.90 10.49
C TYR A 4 -26.01 -13.65 8.98
N LYS A 5 -26.12 -12.38 8.57
CA LYS A 5 -25.86 -11.98 7.19
C LYS A 5 -24.37 -12.14 6.89
N SER A 6 -24.05 -12.46 5.64
CA SER A 6 -22.67 -12.45 5.16
C SER A 6 -22.15 -11.00 5.07
N ASP A 7 -20.83 -10.84 5.12
CA ASP A 7 -20.19 -9.52 5.06
C ASP A 7 -20.59 -8.75 3.79
N ILE A 8 -20.69 -9.44 2.65
CA ILE A 8 -21.08 -8.83 1.37
C ILE A 8 -22.55 -8.38 1.36
N GLU A 9 -23.46 -9.15 1.98
CA GLU A 9 -24.87 -8.75 2.11
C GLU A 9 -24.98 -7.48 2.97
N ILE A 10 -24.25 -7.41 4.08
CA ILE A 10 -24.21 -6.21 4.93
C ILE A 10 -23.68 -5.00 4.14
N ALA A 11 -22.60 -5.17 3.38
CA ALA A 11 -22.01 -4.11 2.57
C ALA A 11 -22.96 -3.61 1.46
N GLN A 12 -23.69 -4.52 0.80
CA GLN A 12 -24.61 -4.19 -0.29
C GLN A 12 -25.91 -3.52 0.19
N GLU A 13 -26.40 -3.87 1.37
CA GLU A 13 -27.60 -3.27 1.96
C GLU A 13 -27.36 -1.88 2.55
N THR A 14 -26.10 -1.52 2.84
CA THR A 14 -25.76 -0.26 3.50
C THR A 14 -25.71 0.89 2.50
N PRO A 15 -26.58 1.92 2.61
CA PRO A 15 -26.53 3.07 1.72
C PRO A 15 -25.30 3.93 1.99
N MET A 16 -24.34 3.93 1.06
CA MET A 16 -23.13 4.76 1.18
C MET A 16 -23.44 6.25 0.97
N LEU A 17 -22.75 7.12 1.71
CA LEU A 17 -22.76 8.55 1.42
C LEU A 17 -21.92 8.86 0.18
N PRO A 18 -22.29 9.84 -0.65
CA PRO A 18 -21.38 10.41 -1.63
C PRO A 18 -20.05 10.79 -0.96
N ILE A 19 -18.93 10.51 -1.61
CA ILE A 19 -17.61 10.69 -0.99
C ILE A 19 -17.32 12.14 -0.59
N VAL A 20 -17.91 13.10 -1.30
CA VAL A 20 -17.84 14.54 -0.99
C VAL A 20 -18.47 14.84 0.37
N ASP A 21 -19.54 14.14 0.74
CA ASP A 21 -20.20 14.33 2.04
C ASP A 21 -19.36 13.73 3.19
N VAL A 22 -18.71 12.58 2.95
CA VAL A 22 -17.74 11.99 3.88
C VAL A 22 -16.53 12.92 4.06
N ALA A 23 -16.00 13.46 2.96
CA ALA A 23 -14.92 14.42 2.97
C ALA A 23 -15.27 15.68 3.77
N ARG A 24 -16.48 16.22 3.58
CA ARG A 24 -16.99 17.37 4.34
C ARG A 24 -17.04 17.09 5.84
N ARG A 25 -17.48 15.89 6.26
CA ARG A 25 -17.46 15.46 7.68
C ARG A 25 -16.04 15.41 8.24
N ALA A 26 -15.07 14.98 7.44
CA ALA A 26 -13.66 14.95 7.78
C ALA A 26 -12.96 16.33 7.67
N GLY A 27 -13.69 17.40 7.33
CA GLY A 27 -13.11 18.74 7.15
C GLY A 27 -12.24 18.88 5.89
N ILE A 28 -12.33 17.94 4.95
CA ILE A 28 -11.60 17.97 3.68
C ILE A 28 -12.36 18.86 2.70
N ARG A 29 -11.67 19.85 2.15
CA ARG A 29 -12.22 20.76 1.13
C ARG A 29 -12.37 20.02 -0.20
N GLU A 30 -13.38 20.38 -0.98
CA GLU A 30 -13.69 19.71 -2.25
C GLU A 30 -12.58 19.86 -3.30
N ASP A 31 -11.83 20.97 -3.28
CA ASP A 31 -10.66 21.19 -4.14
C ASP A 31 -9.47 20.26 -3.84
N LEU A 32 -9.53 19.52 -2.72
CA LEU A 32 -8.55 18.49 -2.37
C LEU A 32 -8.94 17.10 -2.87
N LEU A 33 -10.13 16.94 -3.45
CA LEU A 33 -10.66 15.64 -3.85
C LEU A 33 -10.52 15.43 -5.36
N GLU A 34 -10.05 14.24 -5.72
CA GLU A 34 -10.08 13.72 -7.09
C GLU A 34 -11.01 12.49 -7.10
N PRO A 35 -12.31 12.65 -7.45
CA PRO A 35 -13.28 11.58 -7.35
C PRO A 35 -13.03 10.42 -8.33
N TYR A 36 -13.16 9.19 -7.82
CA TYR A 36 -13.15 7.93 -8.58
C TYR A 36 -14.54 7.30 -8.50
N GLY A 37 -15.46 7.85 -9.29
CA GLY A 37 -16.88 7.56 -9.15
C GLY A 37 -17.48 8.29 -7.94
N ARG A 38 -18.58 7.75 -7.40
CA ARG A 38 -19.38 8.44 -6.36
C ARG A 38 -18.89 8.24 -4.93
N TYR A 39 -18.21 7.11 -4.66
CA TYR A 39 -17.95 6.62 -3.30
C TYR A 39 -16.47 6.49 -2.94
N LYS A 40 -15.57 6.97 -3.82
CA LYS A 40 -14.11 6.97 -3.60
C LYS A 40 -13.52 8.26 -4.15
N ALA A 41 -12.44 8.74 -3.55
CA ALA A 41 -11.66 9.85 -4.09
C ALA A 41 -10.20 9.71 -3.67
N LYS A 42 -9.27 10.21 -4.49
CA LYS A 42 -7.92 10.52 -4.02
C LYS A 42 -7.94 11.86 -3.29
N VAL A 43 -7.13 11.98 -2.23
CA VAL A 43 -6.96 13.22 -1.46
C VAL A 43 -5.62 13.82 -1.82
N ASN A 44 -5.62 15.05 -2.31
CA ASN A 44 -4.41 15.81 -2.63
C ASN A 44 -3.71 16.27 -1.35
N SER A 45 -3.01 15.34 -0.69
CA SER A 45 -2.27 15.53 0.56
C SER A 45 -1.16 16.57 0.46
N ARG A 46 -0.67 16.87 -0.75
CA ARG A 46 0.37 17.89 -0.99
C ARG A 46 -0.09 19.29 -0.55
N LEU A 47 -1.38 19.56 -0.66
CA LEU A 47 -1.98 20.83 -0.23
C LEU A 47 -2.21 20.89 1.30
N LEU A 48 -1.90 19.82 2.02
CA LEU A 48 -1.92 19.75 3.49
C LEU A 48 -0.52 19.76 4.09
N ALA A 49 0.54 19.93 3.29
CA ALA A 49 1.93 19.84 3.75
C ALA A 49 2.27 20.81 4.90
N ASP A 50 1.67 22.00 4.90
CA ASP A 50 1.87 23.01 5.97
C ASP A 50 0.85 22.88 7.12
N THR A 51 -0.07 21.91 7.03
CA THR A 51 -1.04 21.65 8.10
C THR A 51 -0.35 20.84 9.20
N PRO A 52 -0.31 21.33 10.46
CA PRO A 52 0.33 20.59 11.53
C PRO A 52 -0.44 19.32 11.87
N GLU A 53 0.30 18.23 12.11
CA GLU A 53 -0.23 16.98 12.67
C GLU A 53 -0.75 17.25 14.09
N ARG A 54 -2.06 17.04 14.34
CA ARG A 54 -2.72 17.33 15.63
C ARG A 54 -3.41 16.13 16.27
N GLY A 55 -3.73 15.12 15.46
CA GLY A 55 -4.42 13.93 15.92
C GLY A 55 -3.59 13.07 16.87
N LYS A 56 -4.29 12.25 17.66
CA LYS A 56 -3.70 11.18 18.46
C LYS A 56 -3.62 9.91 17.62
N LEU A 57 -2.41 9.36 17.50
CA LEU A 57 -2.17 8.14 16.74
C LEU A 57 -2.42 6.91 17.61
N VAL A 58 -3.30 6.02 17.18
CA VAL A 58 -3.61 4.75 17.83
C VAL A 58 -3.21 3.61 16.91
N LEU A 59 -2.29 2.76 17.40
CA LEU A 59 -1.89 1.54 16.70
C LEU A 59 -2.73 0.36 17.18
N VAL A 60 -3.43 -0.31 16.27
CA VAL A 60 -4.08 -1.59 16.53
C VAL A 60 -3.16 -2.71 16.05
N THR A 61 -2.85 -3.65 16.94
CA THR A 61 -2.10 -4.86 16.66
C THR A 61 -2.88 -6.07 17.19
N ALA A 62 -2.26 -7.25 17.26
CA ALA A 62 -2.90 -8.46 17.74
C ALA A 62 -1.87 -9.41 18.35
N ILE A 63 -2.36 -10.48 18.99
CA ILE A 63 -1.55 -11.65 19.32
C ILE A 63 -1.04 -12.35 18.05
N ASN A 64 -0.16 -13.34 18.21
CA ASN A 64 0.27 -14.19 17.10
C ASN A 64 -0.94 -14.84 16.41
N PRO A 65 -1.04 -14.76 15.07
CA PRO A 65 -2.22 -15.21 14.34
C PRO A 65 -2.43 -16.71 14.47
N THR A 66 -3.68 -17.11 14.68
CA THR A 66 -4.13 -18.48 14.80
C THR A 66 -5.19 -18.81 13.73
N PRO A 67 -5.46 -20.09 13.45
CA PRO A 67 -6.55 -20.46 12.54
C PRO A 67 -7.95 -19.98 12.99
N ALA A 68 -8.12 -19.59 14.26
CA ALA A 68 -9.39 -19.07 14.77
C ALA A 68 -9.72 -17.66 14.25
N GLY A 69 -8.69 -16.87 13.91
CA GLY A 69 -8.83 -15.48 13.47
C GLY A 69 -9.07 -14.51 14.63
N GLU A 70 -8.33 -13.41 14.64
CA GLU A 70 -8.31 -12.46 15.77
C GLU A 70 -9.16 -11.22 15.52
N GLY A 71 -9.66 -10.99 14.31
CA GLY A 71 -10.54 -9.86 13.99
C GLY A 71 -9.90 -8.47 14.09
N LYS A 72 -8.57 -8.37 13.98
CA LYS A 72 -7.81 -7.11 14.15
C LYS A 72 -8.40 -5.92 13.37
N THR A 73 -8.62 -6.08 12.07
CA THR A 73 -9.14 -4.98 11.24
C THR A 73 -10.60 -4.65 11.56
N THR A 74 -11.40 -5.64 11.96
CA THR A 74 -12.74 -5.41 12.48
C THR A 74 -12.69 -4.54 13.74
N THR A 75 -11.74 -4.80 14.64
CA THR A 75 -11.49 -3.97 15.83
C THR A 75 -11.03 -2.56 15.46
N SER A 76 -10.13 -2.41 14.47
CA SER A 76 -9.69 -1.10 13.97
C SER A 76 -10.90 -0.27 13.52
N VAL A 77 -11.76 -0.85 12.67
CA VAL A 77 -12.93 -0.17 12.11
C VAL A 77 -13.94 0.16 13.22
N GLY A 78 -14.30 -0.82 14.05
CA GLY A 78 -15.26 -0.64 15.14
C GLY A 78 -14.80 0.38 16.19
N LEU A 79 -13.49 0.49 16.47
CA LEU A 79 -12.95 1.51 17.35
C LEU A 79 -13.14 2.92 16.78
N ALA A 80 -12.90 3.10 15.49
CA ALA A 80 -13.08 4.40 14.83
C ALA A 80 -14.56 4.81 14.78
N ASP A 81 -15.46 3.87 14.48
CA ASP A 81 -16.90 4.10 14.52
C ASP A 81 -17.37 4.47 15.94
N ALA A 82 -16.93 3.72 16.96
CA ALA A 82 -17.25 4.01 18.36
C ALA A 82 -16.76 5.39 18.83
N LEU A 83 -15.58 5.82 18.41
CA LEU A 83 -15.06 7.16 18.73
C LEU A 83 -15.89 8.28 18.08
N ASN A 84 -16.33 8.09 16.83
CA ASN A 84 -17.22 9.04 16.17
C ASN A 84 -18.61 9.08 16.82
N GLN A 85 -19.16 7.94 17.23
CA GLN A 85 -20.40 7.89 18.01
C GLN A 85 -20.28 8.61 19.36
N ALA A 86 -19.10 8.54 20.00
CA ALA A 86 -18.80 9.26 21.23
C ALA A 86 -18.55 10.78 21.01
N GLY A 87 -18.63 11.27 19.78
CA GLY A 87 -18.48 12.69 19.43
C GLY A 87 -17.06 13.15 19.17
N HIS A 88 -16.09 12.24 19.04
CA HIS A 88 -14.73 12.56 18.62
C HIS A 88 -14.60 12.52 17.09
N LYS A 89 -13.68 13.30 16.52
CA LYS A 89 -13.36 13.18 15.09
C LYS A 89 -12.32 12.10 14.88
N ALA A 90 -12.75 10.89 14.53
CA ALA A 90 -11.85 9.77 14.27
C ALA A 90 -11.77 9.42 12.78
N MET A 91 -10.58 9.04 12.33
CA MET A 91 -10.32 8.60 10.95
C MET A 91 -9.46 7.34 10.93
N LEU A 92 -9.74 6.46 9.97
CA LEU A 92 -8.95 5.24 9.76
C LEU A 92 -7.82 5.46 8.76
N ALA A 93 -6.72 4.73 8.96
CA ALA A 93 -5.65 4.60 7.98
C ALA A 93 -5.28 3.12 7.83
N LEU A 94 -5.75 2.49 6.75
CA LEU A 94 -5.67 1.04 6.49
C LEU A 94 -4.89 0.71 5.21
N ARG A 95 -4.59 -0.58 5.03
CA ARG A 95 -3.90 -1.12 3.86
C ARG A 95 -4.88 -1.51 2.77
N GLU A 96 -4.48 -1.31 1.52
CA GLU A 96 -5.15 -1.91 0.37
C GLU A 96 -4.81 -3.40 0.28
N PRO A 97 -5.79 -4.30 0.07
CA PRO A 97 -5.52 -5.72 -0.18
C PRO A 97 -4.99 -5.96 -1.59
N SER A 98 -4.15 -6.99 -1.73
CA SER A 98 -3.74 -7.51 -3.05
C SER A 98 -4.93 -8.14 -3.79
N LEU A 99 -4.96 -7.95 -5.11
CA LEU A 99 -5.95 -8.49 -6.03
C LEU A 99 -5.86 -10.02 -6.12
N GLY A 100 -4.65 -10.57 -6.18
CA GLY A 100 -4.41 -12.00 -6.40
C GLY A 100 -5.14 -12.94 -5.42
N PRO A 101 -5.05 -12.71 -4.09
CA PRO A 101 -5.77 -13.49 -3.07
C PRO A 101 -7.29 -13.51 -3.19
N VAL A 102 -7.90 -12.48 -3.78
CA VAL A 102 -9.36 -12.35 -3.92
C VAL A 102 -9.92 -13.44 -4.84
N PHE A 103 -9.18 -13.83 -5.87
CA PHE A 103 -9.52 -14.95 -6.76
C PHE A 103 -9.05 -16.31 -6.23
N GLY A 104 -8.51 -16.36 -5.01
CA GLY A 104 -8.03 -17.57 -4.35
C GLY A 104 -8.92 -17.98 -3.17
N ILE A 105 -8.39 -17.83 -1.96
CA ILE A 105 -9.01 -18.35 -0.71
C ILE A 105 -9.48 -17.23 0.22
N LYS A 106 -8.96 -15.99 0.07
CA LYS A 106 -9.22 -14.89 1.02
C LYS A 106 -10.04 -13.80 0.37
N GLY A 107 -11.30 -13.66 0.80
CA GLY A 107 -12.12 -12.48 0.53
C GLY A 107 -12.10 -11.52 1.71
N GLY A 108 -11.74 -10.26 1.47
CA GLY A 108 -11.94 -9.13 2.41
C GLY A 108 -10.82 -8.90 3.41
N ALA A 109 -10.09 -7.79 3.26
CA ALA A 109 -9.16 -7.26 4.27
C ALA A 109 -9.65 -5.95 4.92
N ALA A 110 -10.93 -5.62 4.75
CA ALA A 110 -11.53 -4.33 5.09
C ALA A 110 -12.46 -4.40 6.31
N GLY A 111 -12.17 -5.29 7.27
CA GLY A 111 -13.03 -5.55 8.43
C GLY A 111 -13.99 -6.72 8.21
N GLY A 112 -15.06 -6.78 9.00
CA GLY A 112 -16.06 -7.87 8.94
C GLY A 112 -17.30 -7.56 9.80
N GLY A 113 -18.42 -8.24 9.51
CA GLY A 113 -19.69 -7.98 10.16
C GLY A 113 -20.18 -6.54 9.93
N TYR A 114 -20.55 -5.84 11.00
CA TYR A 114 -20.99 -4.44 10.92
C TYR A 114 -19.86 -3.41 11.05
N ALA A 115 -18.61 -3.86 11.12
CA ALA A 115 -17.44 -2.99 11.14
C ALA A 115 -16.60 -3.25 9.88
N GLN A 116 -17.02 -2.64 8.77
CA GLN A 116 -16.37 -2.77 7.46
C GLN A 116 -16.07 -1.40 6.84
N VAL A 117 -15.07 -1.35 5.96
CA VAL A 117 -14.82 -0.24 5.04
C VAL A 117 -15.38 -0.58 3.66
N VAL A 118 -16.06 0.39 3.04
CA VAL A 118 -16.79 0.25 1.77
C VAL A 118 -16.43 1.38 0.79
N PRO A 119 -16.52 1.14 -0.54
CA PRO A 119 -17.05 -0.05 -1.23
C PRO A 119 -16.07 -1.24 -1.25
N MET A 120 -16.49 -2.39 -0.67
CA MET A 120 -15.63 -3.56 -0.51
C MET A 120 -15.22 -4.20 -1.84
N GLU A 121 -16.12 -4.21 -2.83
CA GLU A 121 -15.84 -4.77 -4.16
C GLU A 121 -14.71 -4.01 -4.87
N ASP A 122 -14.74 -2.68 -4.83
CA ASP A 122 -13.71 -1.85 -5.45
C ASP A 122 -12.39 -2.01 -4.71
N ILE A 123 -12.41 -1.98 -3.36
CA ILE A 123 -11.21 -2.13 -2.51
C ILE A 123 -10.51 -3.46 -2.77
N ASN A 124 -11.26 -4.54 -3.00
CA ASN A 124 -10.71 -5.87 -3.25
C ASN A 124 -10.27 -6.08 -4.71
N LEU A 125 -10.65 -5.20 -5.64
CA LEU A 125 -10.34 -5.33 -7.06
C LEU A 125 -9.29 -4.31 -7.50
N HIS A 126 -9.66 -3.39 -8.39
CA HIS A 126 -8.73 -2.42 -8.97
C HIS A 126 -8.61 -1.14 -8.15
N PHE A 127 -9.55 -0.92 -7.23
CA PHE A 127 -9.68 0.26 -6.40
C PHE A 127 -9.46 1.58 -7.16
N THR A 128 -8.36 2.27 -6.92
CA THR A 128 -7.93 3.50 -7.60
C THR A 128 -6.76 3.29 -8.55
N GLY A 129 -6.28 2.05 -8.71
CA GLY A 129 -5.20 1.67 -9.61
C GLY A 129 -3.80 1.76 -9.02
N ASP A 130 -3.66 1.93 -7.70
CA ASP A 130 -2.36 2.14 -7.04
C ASP A 130 -1.43 0.94 -7.24
N PHE A 131 -1.96 -0.29 -7.12
CA PHE A 131 -1.16 -1.50 -7.30
C PHE A 131 -0.79 -1.73 -8.77
N HIS A 132 -1.60 -1.24 -9.72
CA HIS A 132 -1.23 -1.23 -11.14
C HIS A 132 -0.07 -0.27 -11.40
N ALA A 133 -0.10 0.92 -10.81
CA ALA A 133 0.99 1.89 -10.89
C ALA A 133 2.30 1.35 -10.30
N ILE A 134 2.22 0.65 -9.16
CA ILE A 134 3.38 -0.01 -8.53
C ILE A 134 3.91 -1.14 -9.40
N SER A 135 3.03 -1.96 -9.98
CA SER A 135 3.43 -3.01 -10.93
C SER A 135 4.12 -2.42 -12.16
N ALA A 136 3.56 -1.34 -12.73
CA ALA A 136 4.13 -0.65 -13.87
C ALA A 136 5.51 -0.07 -13.57
N ALA A 137 5.68 0.59 -12.42
CA ALA A 137 6.98 1.14 -11.99
C ALA A 137 8.01 0.02 -11.78
N ASN A 138 7.63 -1.09 -11.13
CA ASN A 138 8.51 -2.22 -10.91
C ASN A 138 8.98 -2.86 -12.23
N ASN A 139 8.05 -3.10 -13.14
CA ASN A 139 8.32 -3.77 -14.40
C ASN A 139 9.00 -2.85 -15.42
N LEU A 140 8.80 -1.52 -15.33
CA LEU A 140 9.60 -0.55 -16.06
C LEU A 140 11.08 -0.63 -15.65
N CYS A 141 11.37 -0.68 -14.34
CA CYS A 141 12.73 -0.84 -13.85
C CYS A 141 13.39 -2.12 -14.40
N ALA A 142 12.66 -3.25 -14.38
CA ALA A 142 13.13 -4.51 -14.96
C ALA A 142 13.40 -4.39 -16.47
N ALA A 143 12.49 -3.75 -17.21
CA ALA A 143 12.64 -3.55 -18.65
C ALA A 143 13.84 -2.65 -18.99
N MET A 144 14.06 -1.57 -18.22
CA MET A 144 15.20 -0.68 -18.40
C MET A 144 16.52 -1.37 -18.08
N LEU A 145 16.55 -2.21 -17.03
CA LEU A 145 17.71 -3.02 -16.68
C LEU A 145 18.10 -3.99 -17.81
N ASP A 146 17.14 -4.78 -18.31
CA ASP A 146 17.41 -5.73 -19.38
C ASP A 146 17.78 -5.02 -20.70
N ASN A 147 17.14 -3.88 -20.99
CA ASN A 147 17.51 -3.05 -22.13
C ASN A 147 18.94 -2.50 -21.99
N HIS A 148 19.35 -2.04 -20.80
CA HIS A 148 20.72 -1.58 -20.56
C HIS A 148 21.75 -2.68 -20.85
N ILE A 149 21.50 -3.90 -20.36
CA ILE A 149 22.34 -5.07 -20.65
C ILE A 149 22.38 -5.32 -22.17
N LYS A 150 21.25 -5.21 -22.84
CA LYS A 150 21.12 -5.46 -24.29
C LYS A 150 21.85 -4.43 -25.16
N GLN A 151 21.83 -3.15 -24.78
CA GLN A 151 22.37 -2.03 -25.57
C GLN A 151 23.88 -1.84 -25.44
N GLY A 152 24.58 -2.69 -24.69
CA GLY A 152 26.04 -2.64 -24.57
C GLY A 152 26.56 -2.91 -23.16
N ASN A 153 25.67 -2.92 -22.16
CA ASN A 153 26.00 -3.22 -20.77
C ASN A 153 27.19 -2.40 -20.25
N GLU A 154 27.18 -1.09 -20.46
CA GLU A 154 28.30 -0.19 -20.13
C GLU A 154 28.64 -0.20 -18.63
N LEU A 155 27.68 -0.57 -17.78
CA LEU A 155 27.84 -0.72 -16.33
C LEU A 155 28.52 -2.04 -15.92
N GLY A 156 28.72 -2.98 -16.86
CA GLY A 156 29.35 -4.26 -16.58
C GLY A 156 28.52 -5.17 -15.67
N ILE A 157 27.19 -5.12 -15.80
CA ILE A 157 26.24 -5.95 -15.03
C ILE A 157 26.46 -7.43 -15.35
N ASP A 158 26.55 -8.27 -14.32
CA ASP A 158 26.52 -9.73 -14.49
C ASP A 158 25.04 -10.17 -14.53
N PRO A 159 24.52 -10.68 -15.67
CA PRO A 159 23.10 -11.05 -15.78
C PRO A 159 22.66 -12.12 -14.76
N ARG A 160 23.60 -12.89 -14.21
CA ARG A 160 23.36 -13.90 -13.17
C ARG A 160 23.26 -13.31 -11.76
N ARG A 161 23.56 -12.03 -11.60
CA ARG A 161 23.54 -11.27 -10.34
C ARG A 161 22.53 -10.13 -10.37
N VAL A 162 21.55 -10.21 -11.28
CA VAL A 162 20.34 -9.39 -11.19
C VAL A 162 19.56 -9.88 -9.97
N VAL A 163 19.27 -8.96 -9.06
CA VAL A 163 18.46 -9.23 -7.85
C VAL A 163 17.04 -8.68 -7.99
N TRP A 164 16.85 -7.75 -8.92
CA TRP A 164 15.55 -7.21 -9.27
C TRP A 164 14.69 -8.25 -10.01
N LYS A 165 13.49 -8.49 -9.51
CA LYS A 165 12.50 -9.36 -10.14
C LYS A 165 11.34 -8.56 -10.72
N ARG A 166 10.65 -9.17 -11.68
CA ARG A 166 9.36 -8.64 -12.16
C ARG A 166 8.26 -8.90 -11.12
N CYS A 167 7.10 -8.27 -11.31
CA CYS A 167 5.95 -8.55 -10.46
C CYS A 167 4.63 -8.56 -11.22
N VAL A 168 3.67 -9.29 -10.66
CA VAL A 168 2.28 -9.32 -11.12
C VAL A 168 1.37 -9.56 -9.92
N ASP A 169 0.25 -8.85 -9.83
CA ASP A 169 -0.67 -8.99 -8.70
C ASP A 169 -1.66 -10.16 -8.89
N MET A 170 -1.10 -11.34 -9.19
CA MET A 170 -1.82 -12.59 -9.38
C MET A 170 -1.11 -13.70 -8.63
N ASN A 171 -1.89 -14.65 -8.10
CA ASN A 171 -1.35 -15.85 -7.45
C ASN A 171 -0.88 -16.87 -8.50
N ASP A 172 0.19 -16.54 -9.22
CA ASP A 172 0.72 -17.38 -10.29
C ASP A 172 2.04 -18.07 -9.87
N ARG A 173 1.95 -19.37 -9.58
CA ARG A 173 3.13 -20.17 -9.21
C ARG A 173 4.04 -20.48 -10.40
N GLN A 174 3.54 -20.39 -11.65
CA GLN A 174 4.28 -20.73 -12.86
C GLN A 174 5.41 -19.73 -13.13
N LEU A 175 5.26 -18.50 -12.64
CA LEU A 175 6.21 -17.41 -12.86
C LEU A 175 7.30 -17.30 -11.78
N ARG A 176 7.35 -18.19 -10.79
CA ARG A 176 8.34 -18.13 -9.69
C ARG A 176 9.79 -18.28 -10.17
N HIS A 177 9.99 -19.11 -11.18
CA HIS A 177 11.28 -19.40 -11.79
C HIS A 177 11.10 -19.48 -13.30
N VAL A 178 11.70 -18.53 -14.02
CA VAL A 178 11.63 -18.46 -15.48
C VAL A 178 13.02 -18.23 -16.06
N VAL A 179 13.14 -18.49 -17.36
CA VAL A 179 14.27 -18.00 -18.16
C VAL A 179 13.67 -17.07 -19.21
N ASP A 180 14.13 -15.82 -19.25
CA ASP A 180 13.69 -14.80 -20.19
C ASP A 180 14.82 -14.41 -21.17
N GLY A 181 14.56 -13.43 -22.05
CA GLY A 181 15.54 -12.97 -23.05
C GLY A 181 15.94 -14.02 -24.10
N LEU A 182 15.09 -15.03 -24.33
CA LEU A 182 15.24 -16.04 -25.39
C LEU A 182 14.81 -15.47 -26.75
N GLY A 183 15.05 -16.22 -27.83
CA GLY A 183 14.63 -15.84 -29.21
C GLY A 183 15.78 -15.42 -30.13
N GLY A 184 16.93 -15.07 -29.55
CA GLY A 184 18.17 -14.79 -30.28
C GLY A 184 18.65 -13.35 -30.07
N ILE A 185 19.55 -12.89 -30.93
CA ILE A 185 20.24 -11.60 -30.76
C ILE A 185 19.25 -10.42 -30.74
N ALA A 186 18.11 -10.50 -31.40
CA ALA A 186 17.14 -9.39 -31.43
C ALA A 186 16.34 -9.27 -30.12
N ASP A 187 16.19 -10.34 -29.35
CA ASP A 187 15.10 -10.49 -28.37
C ASP A 187 15.54 -10.36 -26.89
N GLY A 188 16.85 -10.24 -26.63
CA GLY A 188 17.35 -9.97 -25.28
C GLY A 188 18.70 -10.63 -24.98
N MET A 189 18.97 -10.81 -23.69
CA MET A 189 20.10 -11.58 -23.17
C MET A 189 19.55 -12.65 -22.22
N PRO A 190 19.71 -13.95 -22.52
CA PRO A 190 19.17 -15.00 -21.66
C PRO A 190 19.68 -14.93 -20.22
N ARG A 191 18.75 -14.94 -19.25
CA ARG A 191 19.06 -15.05 -17.82
C ARG A 191 17.94 -15.76 -17.06
N GLU A 192 18.27 -16.26 -15.87
CA GLU A 192 17.25 -16.72 -14.91
C GLU A 192 16.57 -15.50 -14.28
N ASP A 193 15.25 -15.57 -14.11
CA ASP A 193 14.43 -14.53 -13.50
C ASP A 193 13.26 -15.15 -12.72
N GLY A 194 12.41 -14.29 -12.15
CA GLY A 194 11.13 -14.68 -11.59
C GLY A 194 10.21 -13.49 -11.37
N PHE A 195 8.98 -13.82 -10.98
CA PHE A 195 7.98 -12.85 -10.57
C PHE A 195 7.62 -13.02 -9.11
N ASP A 196 7.54 -11.91 -8.40
CA ASP A 196 6.90 -11.83 -7.09
C ASP A 196 5.49 -11.21 -7.23
N ILE A 197 4.64 -11.40 -6.22
CA ILE A 197 3.36 -10.70 -6.17
C ILE A 197 3.61 -9.19 -5.95
N THR A 198 2.83 -8.30 -6.57
CA THR A 198 3.11 -6.85 -6.57
C THR A 198 3.32 -6.26 -5.16
N VAL A 199 2.52 -6.67 -4.18
CA VAL A 199 2.64 -6.21 -2.78
C VAL A 199 3.93 -6.63 -2.08
N ALA A 200 4.69 -7.57 -2.66
CA ALA A 200 6.00 -7.99 -2.19
C ALA A 200 7.16 -7.16 -2.80
N SER A 201 6.88 -6.34 -3.83
CA SER A 201 7.89 -5.47 -4.45
C SER A 201 8.48 -4.48 -3.45
N GLU A 202 9.78 -4.22 -3.55
CA GLU A 202 10.42 -3.13 -2.79
C GLU A 202 9.84 -1.75 -3.16
N VAL A 203 9.31 -1.59 -4.39
CA VAL A 203 8.57 -0.37 -4.79
C VAL A 203 7.39 -0.13 -3.85
N MET A 204 6.65 -1.17 -3.46
CA MET A 204 5.55 -1.06 -2.48
C MET A 204 6.05 -0.62 -1.11
N ALA A 205 7.18 -1.16 -0.65
CA ALA A 205 7.76 -0.80 0.64
C ALA A 205 8.26 0.65 0.65
N VAL A 206 8.94 1.09 -0.42
CA VAL A 206 9.39 2.46 -0.62
C VAL A 206 8.21 3.42 -0.73
N PHE A 207 7.18 3.07 -1.49
CA PHE A 207 5.93 3.81 -1.61
C PHE A 207 5.27 4.04 -0.24
N CYS A 208 5.21 3.01 0.60
CA CYS A 208 4.59 3.12 1.92
C CYS A 208 5.44 3.90 2.94
N LEU A 209 6.75 4.05 2.72
CA LEU A 209 7.64 4.78 3.63
C LEU A 209 7.98 6.20 3.16
N ALA A 210 7.62 6.56 1.93
CA ALA A 210 7.91 7.88 1.39
C ALA A 210 7.06 8.97 2.06
N SER A 211 7.67 10.12 2.33
CA SER A 211 6.99 11.35 2.73
C SER A 211 6.96 12.34 1.57
N GLY A 212 6.06 12.13 0.63
CA GLY A 212 5.95 12.93 -0.60
C GLY A 212 6.83 12.48 -1.78
N ILE A 213 6.61 13.14 -2.92
CA ILE A 213 7.12 12.70 -4.23
C ILE A 213 8.65 12.79 -4.35
N SER A 214 9.29 13.76 -3.69
CA SER A 214 10.73 13.93 -3.72
C SER A 214 11.45 12.82 -2.93
N ASP A 215 10.95 12.50 -1.73
CA ASP A 215 11.47 11.39 -0.92
C ASP A 215 11.22 10.04 -1.61
N LEU A 216 10.07 9.88 -2.28
CA LEU A 216 9.80 8.71 -3.12
C LEU A 216 10.89 8.54 -4.19
N LYS A 217 11.17 9.59 -4.98
CA LYS A 217 12.19 9.54 -6.04
C LYS A 217 13.58 9.22 -5.50
N GLU A 218 13.96 9.83 -4.38
CA GLU A 218 15.26 9.60 -3.74
C GLU A 218 15.40 8.17 -3.21
N ARG A 219 14.33 7.58 -2.68
CA ARG A 219 14.36 6.18 -2.24
C ARG A 219 14.43 5.23 -3.42
N LEU A 220 13.65 5.49 -4.46
CA LEU A 220 13.68 4.71 -5.70
C LEU A 220 15.10 4.69 -6.28
N SER A 221 15.78 5.84 -6.33
CA SER A 221 17.11 5.95 -6.93
C SER A 221 18.18 5.10 -6.22
N LYS A 222 18.00 4.81 -4.92
CA LYS A 222 18.95 4.05 -4.09
C LYS A 222 18.75 2.53 -4.16
N MET A 223 17.67 2.05 -4.76
CA MET A 223 17.35 0.63 -4.80
C MET A 223 18.36 -0.12 -5.67
N ILE A 224 18.86 -1.25 -5.18
CA ILE A 224 19.87 -2.06 -5.87
C ILE A 224 19.14 -3.03 -6.80
N VAL A 225 19.50 -2.99 -8.09
CA VAL A 225 18.86 -3.82 -9.12
C VAL A 225 19.72 -5.01 -9.54
N ALA A 226 21.04 -4.85 -9.49
CA ALA A 226 21.98 -5.88 -9.89
C ALA A 226 23.36 -5.67 -9.27
N TYR A 227 24.28 -6.60 -9.55
CA TYR A 227 25.69 -6.44 -9.29
C TYR A 227 26.49 -6.62 -10.58
N THR A 228 27.61 -5.90 -10.67
CA THR A 228 28.57 -6.04 -11.76
C THR A 228 29.38 -7.35 -11.66
N PHE A 229 30.15 -7.68 -12.70
CA PHE A 229 31.08 -8.82 -12.67
C PHE A 229 32.11 -8.73 -11.52
N ASP A 230 32.53 -7.52 -11.16
CA ASP A 230 33.42 -7.22 -10.04
C ASP A 230 32.67 -7.01 -8.70
N ARG A 231 31.38 -7.33 -8.65
CA ARG A 231 30.51 -7.31 -7.45
C ARG A 231 30.24 -5.91 -6.87
N ARG A 232 30.33 -4.86 -7.67
CA ARG A 232 29.84 -3.53 -7.28
C ARG A 232 28.31 -3.49 -7.44
N PRO A 233 27.58 -2.84 -6.51
CA PRO A 233 26.15 -2.69 -6.64
C PRO A 233 25.82 -1.75 -7.79
N VAL A 234 24.74 -2.06 -8.51
CA VAL A 234 24.12 -1.20 -9.53
C VAL A 234 22.73 -0.84 -9.05
N THR A 235 22.42 0.45 -9.10
CA THR A 235 21.18 1.03 -8.57
C THR A 235 20.21 1.42 -9.69
N VAL A 236 18.96 1.71 -9.31
CA VAL A 236 17.96 2.32 -10.20
C VAL A 236 18.47 3.63 -10.81
N HIS A 237 19.25 4.42 -10.04
CA HIS A 237 19.83 5.67 -10.55
C HIS A 237 20.85 5.45 -11.67
N ASP A 238 21.68 4.40 -11.55
CA ASP A 238 22.72 4.08 -12.53
C ASP A 238 22.13 3.72 -13.89
N ILE A 239 20.90 3.19 -13.92
CA ILE A 239 20.13 2.93 -15.15
C ILE A 239 19.11 4.05 -15.47
N HIS A 240 19.14 5.16 -14.74
CA HIS A 240 18.31 6.35 -14.92
C HIS A 240 16.79 6.11 -14.91
N ALA A 241 16.33 5.13 -14.11
CA ALA A 241 14.92 4.74 -14.08
C ALA A 241 14.06 5.51 -13.06
N GLU A 242 14.68 6.17 -12.07
CA GLU A 242 13.97 6.73 -10.91
C GLU A 242 12.96 7.82 -11.27
N GLY A 243 13.26 8.64 -12.28
CA GLY A 243 12.37 9.70 -12.73
C GLY A 243 11.10 9.13 -13.37
N ALA A 244 11.25 8.12 -14.23
CA ALA A 244 10.14 7.49 -14.93
C ALA A 244 9.28 6.63 -13.97
N MET A 245 9.91 5.90 -13.04
CA MET A 245 9.20 5.19 -11.97
C MET A 245 8.39 6.16 -11.10
N THR A 246 8.98 7.30 -10.71
CA THR A 246 8.27 8.33 -9.92
C THR A 246 7.08 8.89 -10.68
N ALA A 247 7.21 9.12 -11.99
CA ALA A 247 6.12 9.64 -12.82
C ALA A 247 4.93 8.67 -12.86
N LEU A 248 5.17 7.37 -12.98
CA LEU A 248 4.12 6.33 -12.92
C LEU A 248 3.40 6.29 -11.58
N LEU A 249 4.09 6.66 -10.49
CA LEU A 249 3.56 6.64 -9.12
C LEU A 249 2.94 7.97 -8.68
N LYS A 250 2.95 9.00 -9.54
CA LYS A 250 2.59 10.38 -9.17
C LYS A 250 1.21 10.47 -8.54
N ASP A 251 0.20 9.87 -9.16
CA ASP A 251 -1.19 9.95 -8.69
C ASP A 251 -1.49 8.84 -7.69
N ALA A 252 -0.84 7.67 -7.85
CA ALA A 252 -0.90 6.58 -6.89
C ALA A 252 -0.54 7.06 -5.48
N LEU A 253 0.46 7.95 -5.33
CA LEU A 253 0.93 8.46 -4.03
C LEU A 253 -0.14 9.24 -3.22
N LEU A 254 -1.23 9.68 -3.84
CA LEU A 254 -2.31 10.37 -3.15
C LEU A 254 -3.20 9.37 -2.39
N PRO A 255 -3.42 9.53 -1.07
CA PRO A 255 -4.24 8.63 -0.27
C PRO A 255 -5.69 8.52 -0.78
N ASN A 256 -6.26 7.31 -0.71
CA ASN A 256 -7.63 7.06 -1.18
C ASN A 256 -8.62 7.18 -0.02
N LEU A 257 -9.52 8.16 -0.09
CA LEU A 257 -10.64 8.33 0.81
C LEU A 257 -11.81 7.44 0.42
N VAL A 258 -12.28 6.70 1.42
CA VAL A 258 -13.48 5.86 1.43
C VAL A 258 -14.17 6.02 2.80
N GLN A 259 -15.11 5.15 3.15
CA GLN A 259 -15.89 5.28 4.38
C GLN A 259 -16.18 3.92 5.03
N THR A 260 -16.50 3.92 6.32
CA THR A 260 -17.09 2.75 7.00
C THR A 260 -18.58 2.62 6.70
N LEU A 261 -19.20 1.53 7.13
CA LEU A 261 -20.66 1.36 7.08
C LEU A 261 -21.40 2.47 7.84
N GLU A 262 -20.80 3.03 8.88
CA GLU A 262 -21.33 4.18 9.65
C GLU A 262 -20.84 5.55 9.12
N HIS A 263 -20.20 5.54 7.95
CA HIS A 263 -19.69 6.71 7.25
C HIS A 263 -18.55 7.45 7.97
N THR A 264 -17.81 6.74 8.84
CA THR A 264 -16.53 7.21 9.37
C THR A 264 -15.53 7.32 8.21
N PRO A 265 -14.80 8.43 8.05
CA PRO A 265 -13.82 8.56 6.98
C PRO A 265 -12.64 7.60 7.16
N ALA A 266 -12.22 6.98 6.06
CA ALA A 266 -11.13 6.01 6.05
C ALA A 266 -10.18 6.25 4.86
N LEU A 267 -8.88 6.25 5.13
CA LEU A 267 -7.84 6.27 4.11
C LEU A 267 -7.30 4.85 3.90
N VAL A 268 -7.43 4.31 2.70
CA VAL A 268 -6.90 2.99 2.31
C VAL A 268 -5.76 3.23 1.32
N HIS A 269 -4.51 2.95 1.70
CA HIS A 269 -3.38 3.36 0.88
C HIS A 269 -2.10 2.54 1.13
N GLY A 270 -1.64 1.85 0.09
CA GLY A 270 -0.49 0.96 0.14
C GLY A 270 -0.76 -0.32 0.93
N GLY A 271 0.07 -1.34 0.75
CA GLY A 271 -0.13 -2.64 1.38
C GLY A 271 1.08 -3.57 1.24
N PRO A 272 2.22 -3.27 1.88
CA PRO A 272 3.40 -4.11 1.82
C PRO A 272 3.20 -5.37 2.65
N PHE A 273 3.96 -6.40 2.31
CA PHE A 273 4.10 -7.57 3.16
C PHE A 273 4.65 -7.21 4.55
N ALA A 274 4.27 -8.01 5.55
CA ALA A 274 4.66 -7.81 6.94
C ALA A 274 5.79 -8.75 7.40
N ASN A 275 6.27 -9.65 6.54
CA ASN A 275 7.42 -10.52 6.78
C ASN A 275 8.71 -9.95 6.16
N ILE A 276 8.76 -9.79 4.84
CA ILE A 276 9.89 -9.22 4.10
C ILE A 276 9.91 -7.69 4.08
N ALA A 277 8.81 -7.05 4.49
CA ALA A 277 8.69 -5.62 4.67
C ALA A 277 7.96 -5.32 6.00
N HIS A 278 7.51 -4.07 6.18
CA HIS A 278 7.05 -3.54 7.46
C HIS A 278 5.53 -3.66 7.71
N GLY A 279 4.74 -4.11 6.74
CA GLY A 279 3.35 -4.50 6.98
C GLY A 279 2.38 -3.38 7.36
N CYS A 280 2.68 -2.12 7.08
CA CYS A 280 1.83 -0.98 7.44
C CYS A 280 1.29 -0.30 6.19
N ASN A 281 0.20 0.45 6.32
CA ASN A 281 -0.21 1.39 5.26
C ASN A 281 0.81 2.54 5.14
N SER A 282 0.65 3.36 4.11
CA SER A 282 1.58 4.45 3.84
C SER A 282 1.74 5.47 4.98
N VAL A 283 2.93 6.04 5.08
CA VAL A 283 3.21 7.24 5.89
C VAL A 283 2.34 8.40 5.43
N GLU A 284 2.22 8.62 4.12
CA GLU A 284 1.42 9.70 3.52
C GLU A 284 -0.04 9.70 4.03
N ALA A 285 -0.71 8.55 4.02
CA ALA A 285 -2.08 8.44 4.52
C ALA A 285 -2.17 8.66 6.02
N THR A 286 -1.20 8.14 6.78
CA THR A 286 -1.20 8.28 8.25
C THR A 286 -1.02 9.74 8.66
N LYS A 287 -0.08 10.45 8.02
CA LYS A 287 0.13 11.88 8.26
C LYS A 287 -1.04 12.73 7.80
N THR A 288 -1.60 12.42 6.63
CA THR A 288 -2.81 13.09 6.12
C THR A 288 -3.96 12.97 7.12
N ALA A 289 -4.20 11.76 7.66
CA ALA A 289 -5.22 11.56 8.69
C ALA A 289 -4.93 12.34 9.98
N LEU A 290 -3.66 12.44 10.41
CA LEU A 290 -3.27 13.18 11.62
C LEU A 290 -3.47 14.70 11.49
N CYS A 291 -3.49 15.22 10.26
CA CYS A 291 -3.85 16.61 9.98
C CYS A 291 -5.36 16.86 9.99
N LEU A 292 -6.17 15.83 9.76
CA LEU A 292 -7.61 15.94 9.50
C LEU A 292 -8.51 15.48 10.67
N ALA A 293 -7.97 14.69 11.59
CA ALA A 293 -8.74 14.07 12.67
C ALA A 293 -8.10 14.25 14.05
N ASP A 294 -8.93 14.19 15.10
CA ASP A 294 -8.47 14.21 16.50
C ASP A 294 -7.90 12.85 16.92
N TYR A 295 -8.38 11.76 16.31
CA TYR A 295 -7.90 10.39 16.53
C TYR A 295 -7.68 9.68 15.19
N VAL A 296 -6.52 9.05 15.05
CA VAL A 296 -6.17 8.28 13.86
C VAL A 296 -5.92 6.84 14.26
N ILE A 297 -6.75 5.94 13.75
CA ILE A 297 -6.68 4.52 14.02
C ILE A 297 -6.01 3.86 12.82
N THR A 298 -4.88 3.22 13.07
CA THR A 298 -4.13 2.48 12.06
C THR A 298 -3.74 1.11 12.59
N GLU A 299 -3.22 0.26 11.72
CA GLU A 299 -2.83 -1.10 12.08
C GLU A 299 -1.56 -1.55 11.36
N ALA A 300 -0.95 -2.62 11.88
CA ALA A 300 0.18 -3.30 11.25
C ALA A 300 -0.13 -4.79 11.08
N GLY A 301 0.34 -5.40 9.98
CA GLY A 301 0.11 -6.82 9.65
C GLY A 301 0.76 -7.81 10.63
N PHE A 302 0.27 -9.06 10.67
CA PHE A 302 0.65 -10.08 11.67
C PHE A 302 0.40 -9.65 13.13
N GLY A 303 1.03 -10.33 14.10
CA GLY A 303 0.95 -10.01 15.52
C GLY A 303 1.90 -8.88 15.91
N ALA A 304 1.89 -8.50 17.19
CA ALA A 304 2.71 -7.42 17.73
C ALA A 304 4.23 -7.66 17.61
N ASP A 305 4.64 -8.94 17.63
CA ASP A 305 6.02 -9.40 17.46
C ASP A 305 6.64 -9.06 16.10
N LEU A 306 5.80 -8.89 15.07
CA LEU A 306 6.24 -8.51 13.72
C LEU A 306 5.68 -7.15 13.31
N GLY A 307 4.35 -6.99 13.33
CA GLY A 307 3.69 -5.80 12.83
C GLY A 307 3.96 -4.58 13.70
N ALA A 308 3.73 -4.68 15.01
CA ALA A 308 3.90 -3.54 15.90
C ALA A 308 5.39 -3.18 16.05
N GLU A 309 6.28 -4.17 16.18
CA GLU A 309 7.73 -3.95 16.15
C GLU A 309 8.15 -3.15 14.91
N LYS A 310 7.79 -3.61 13.70
CA LYS A 310 8.16 -2.90 12.46
C LYS A 310 7.46 -1.55 12.31
N PHE A 311 6.25 -1.39 12.84
CA PHE A 311 5.60 -0.08 12.89
C PHE A 311 6.42 0.89 13.74
N LEU A 312 6.87 0.48 14.92
CA LEU A 312 7.62 1.32 15.86
C LEU A 312 9.07 1.55 15.40
N ASP A 313 9.77 0.50 14.98
CA ASP A 313 11.20 0.52 14.70
C ASP A 313 11.56 0.89 13.26
N ILE A 314 10.61 0.79 12.32
CA ILE A 314 10.81 1.20 10.93
C ILE A 314 9.93 2.41 10.59
N LYS A 315 8.59 2.27 10.60
CA LYS A 315 7.68 3.32 10.13
C LYS A 315 7.80 4.58 10.99
N CYS A 316 7.61 4.48 12.30
CA CYS A 316 7.73 5.59 13.24
C CYS A 316 9.13 6.21 13.20
N ARG A 317 10.19 5.39 13.29
CA ARG A 317 11.58 5.86 13.21
C ARG A 317 11.89 6.65 11.94
N LYS A 318 11.39 6.21 10.78
CA LYS A 318 11.67 6.86 9.48
C LYS A 318 10.79 8.07 9.19
N SER A 319 9.60 8.14 9.78
CA SER A 319 8.60 9.19 9.48
C SER A 319 8.46 10.26 10.57
N GLY A 320 9.00 10.01 11.76
CA GLY A 320 8.80 10.83 12.95
C GLY A 320 7.46 10.61 13.66
N LEU A 321 6.63 9.68 13.17
CA LEU A 321 5.37 9.33 13.82
C LEU A 321 5.60 8.67 15.19
N PHE A 322 4.72 8.90 16.14
CA PHE A 322 4.76 8.24 17.45
C PHE A 322 3.34 7.91 17.94
N PRO A 323 3.02 6.65 18.25
CA PRO A 323 1.68 6.29 18.72
C PRO A 323 1.46 6.81 20.15
N ASN A 324 0.26 7.34 20.39
CA ASN A 324 -0.21 7.76 21.72
C ASN A 324 -0.85 6.61 22.49
N ALA A 325 -1.37 5.60 21.80
CA ALA A 325 -1.92 4.39 22.40
C ALA A 325 -1.70 3.18 21.47
N VAL A 326 -1.72 2.00 22.08
CA VAL A 326 -1.69 0.72 21.36
C VAL A 326 -2.84 -0.14 21.87
N VAL A 327 -3.58 -0.74 20.94
CA VAL A 327 -4.62 -1.75 21.19
C VAL A 327 -4.09 -3.10 20.74
N LEU A 328 -4.13 -4.11 21.60
CA LEU A 328 -3.69 -5.48 21.35
C LEU A 328 -4.88 -6.44 21.35
#